data_AF-A0A826JBB6-F1
#
_entry.id   AF-A0A826JBB6-F1
#
_cell.length_a   1.000
_cell.length_b   1.000
_cell.length_c   1.000
_cell.angle_alpha   90.00
_cell.angle_beta   90.00
_cell.angle_gamma   90.00
#
_symmetry.space_group_name_H-M   'P 1'
#
loop_
_entity.id
_entity.type
_entity.pdbx_description
1 polymer ?
#
loop_
_entity_poly.entity_id
_entity_poly.type
_entity_poly.pdbx_seq_one_letter_code
_entity_poly.pdbx_strand_id
1 'polypeptide(L)'
;CLMNGVTEDEIWQYIGTASYFDPEELYSAREFYQDTINAFYGKQQYLFNPPWESLADKFQFREAELTLVNGVNGHGKTEVVGHMALEAMRQGVKTCIASLELKPGIL
;
A
#
# COMPACT_ATOMS: atom_id res chain seq x y z
N CYS A 1 -1.65 38.38 -11.64
CA CYS A 1 -0.53 39.19 -11.11
C CYS A 1 -0.11 40.25 -12.12
N LEU A 2 0.48 39.88 -13.26
CA LEU A 2 0.90 40.86 -14.29
C LEU A 2 -0.26 41.69 -14.86
N MET A 3 -1.42 41.07 -15.14
CA MET A 3 -2.63 41.75 -15.62
C MET A 3 -3.29 42.68 -14.58
N ASN A 4 -2.86 42.63 -13.31
CA ASN A 4 -3.35 43.47 -12.21
C ASN A 4 -2.31 44.53 -11.80
N GLY A 5 -1.28 44.77 -12.60
CA GLY A 5 -0.28 45.82 -12.35
C GLY A 5 0.76 45.50 -11.28
N VAL A 6 0.88 44.23 -10.87
CA VAL A 6 1.98 43.80 -10.00
C VAL A 6 3.28 43.86 -10.79
N THR A 7 4.23 44.65 -10.30
CA THR A 7 5.54 44.86 -10.92
C THR A 7 6.45 43.66 -10.77
N GLU A 8 7.50 43.58 -11.60
CA GLU A 8 8.48 42.51 -11.52
C GLU A 8 9.19 42.46 -10.16
N ASP A 9 9.57 43.61 -9.61
CA ASP A 9 10.22 43.73 -8.30
C ASP A 9 9.32 43.21 -7.18
N GLU A 10 8.03 43.51 -7.22
CA GLU A 10 7.06 42.99 -6.25
C GLU A 10 6.91 41.47 -6.34
N ILE A 11 6.92 40.90 -7.56
CA ILE A 11 6.89 39.45 -7.75
C ILE A 11 8.15 38.80 -7.14
N TRP A 12 9.33 39.36 -7.40
CA TRP A 12 10.58 38.84 -6.83
C TRP A 12 10.62 38.98 -5.31
N GLN A 13 10.10 40.08 -4.77
CA GLN A 13 9.96 40.26 -3.33
C GLN A 13 9.02 39.20 -2.72
N TYR A 14 7.86 38.94 -3.33
CA TYR A 14 6.93 37.91 -2.83
C TYR A 14 7.53 36.50 -2.92
N ILE A 15 8.24 36.17 -4.00
CA ILE A 15 8.92 34.88 -4.12
C ILE A 15 10.01 34.74 -3.05
N GLY A 16 10.80 35.78 -2.81
CA GLY A 16 11.90 35.76 -1.84
C GLY A 16 11.45 35.79 -0.37
N THR A 17 10.23 36.25 -0.08
CA THR A 17 9.70 36.38 1.29
C THR A 17 8.55 35.42 1.60
N ALA A 18 8.12 34.61 0.63
CA ALA A 18 7.07 33.61 0.84
C ALA A 18 7.46 32.62 1.95
N SER A 19 6.53 32.38 2.87
CA SER A 19 6.63 31.28 3.81
C SER A 19 6.31 29.96 3.12
N TYR A 20 7.06 28.91 3.44
CA TYR A 20 6.72 27.55 3.03
C TYR A 20 5.34 27.18 3.58
N PHE A 21 4.50 26.60 2.71
CA PHE A 21 3.22 26.00 3.07
C PHE A 21 3.29 24.51 2.73
N ASP A 22 4.35 23.88 3.22
CA ASP A 22 4.57 22.46 3.04
C ASP A 22 3.58 21.69 3.92
N PRO A 23 2.93 20.64 3.39
CA PRO A 23 2.05 19.81 4.19
C PRO A 23 2.86 19.05 5.25
N GLU A 24 2.23 18.70 6.37
CA GLU A 24 2.90 17.98 7.47
C GLU A 24 3.46 16.62 7.02
N GLU A 25 2.94 16.07 5.93
CA GLU A 25 3.37 14.81 5.33
C GLU A 25 4.58 14.93 4.39
N LEU A 26 5.07 16.15 4.10
CA LEU A 26 6.23 16.34 3.21
C LEU A 26 7.55 16.22 3.98
N TYR A 27 8.20 15.08 3.81
CA TYR A 27 9.50 14.80 4.42
C TYR A 27 10.61 14.73 3.38
N SER A 28 11.83 15.11 3.77
CA SER A 28 13.01 14.89 2.93
C SER A 28 13.29 13.39 2.80
N ALA A 29 13.85 12.96 1.66
CA ALA A 29 14.22 11.55 1.46
C ALA A 29 15.16 11.00 2.56
N ARG A 30 15.93 11.87 3.22
CA ARG A 30 16.83 11.50 4.32
C ARG A 30 16.07 11.03 5.56
N GLU A 31 14.86 11.54 5.81
CA GLU A 31 14.03 11.12 6.94
C GLU A 31 13.67 9.62 6.84
N PHE A 32 13.57 9.09 5.62
CA PHE A 32 13.28 7.67 5.35
C PHE A 32 14.53 6.78 5.30
N TYR A 33 15.71 7.29 5.65
CA TYR A 33 16.97 6.55 5.51
C TYR A 33 16.96 5.23 6.30
N GLN A 34 16.51 5.29 7.56
CA GLN A 34 16.44 4.09 8.41
C GLN A 34 15.37 3.12 7.95
N ASP A 35 14.21 3.61 7.52
CA ASP A 35 13.13 2.78 6.98
C ASP A 35 13.57 2.07 5.70
N THR A 36 14.36 2.73 4.87
CA THR A 36 14.98 2.13 3.68
C THR A 36 15.92 1.00 4.09
N ILE A 37 16.83 1.24 5.04
CA ILE A 37 17.71 0.18 5.56
C ILE A 37 16.89 -1.00 6.11
N ASN A 38 15.84 -0.71 6.88
CA ASN A 38 14.97 -1.74 7.45
C ASN A 38 14.22 -2.53 6.37
N ALA A 39 13.78 -1.88 5.29
CA ALA A 39 13.09 -2.55 4.19
C ALA A 39 13.98 -3.54 3.44
N PHE A 40 15.29 -3.25 3.31
CA PHE A 40 16.24 -4.13 2.60
C PHE A 40 16.93 -5.15 3.51
N TYR A 41 17.24 -4.78 4.76
CA TYR A 41 18.10 -5.57 5.66
C TYR A 41 17.45 -5.91 7.00
N GLY A 42 16.27 -5.35 7.31
CA GLY A 42 15.51 -5.70 8.51
C GLY A 42 14.94 -7.12 8.42
N LYS A 43 14.40 -7.62 9.55
CA LYS A 43 13.59 -8.84 9.52
C LYS A 43 12.41 -8.61 8.60
N GLN A 44 12.18 -9.52 7.66
CA GLN A 44 10.99 -9.48 6.81
C GLN A 44 9.74 -9.46 7.68
N GLN A 45 9.02 -8.34 7.61
CA GLN A 45 7.69 -8.20 8.19
C GLN A 45 6.69 -8.69 7.17
N TYR A 46 6.06 -9.81 7.47
CA TYR A 46 4.93 -10.32 6.71
C TYR A 46 3.69 -10.34 7.62
N LEU A 47 2.54 -10.16 6.99
CA LEU A 47 1.24 -10.27 7.62
C LEU A 47 0.86 -11.75 7.79
N PHE A 48 1.03 -12.57 6.74
CA PHE A 48 0.88 -14.03 6.79
C PHE A 48 1.60 -14.72 5.61
N ASN A 49 1.92 -16.00 5.77
CA ASN A 49 2.47 -16.86 4.71
C ASN A 49 1.37 -17.44 3.82
N PRO A 50 1.64 -17.72 2.54
CA PRO A 50 0.67 -18.38 1.66
C PRO A 50 0.36 -19.82 2.12
N PRO A 51 -0.79 -20.38 1.71
CA PRO A 51 -1.18 -21.75 2.08
C PRO A 51 -0.29 -22.83 1.44
N TRP A 52 0.50 -22.48 0.43
CA TRP A 52 1.41 -23.41 -0.25
C TRP A 52 2.83 -23.26 0.30
N GLU A 53 3.32 -24.28 1.03
CA GLU A 53 4.66 -24.27 1.63
C GLU A 53 5.77 -24.02 0.61
N SER A 54 5.63 -24.57 -0.61
CA SER A 54 6.58 -24.38 -1.71
C SER A 54 6.66 -22.94 -2.26
N LEU A 55 5.73 -22.08 -1.82
CA LEU A 55 5.67 -20.67 -2.19
C LEU A 55 6.11 -19.76 -1.04
N ALA A 56 6.11 -20.25 0.20
CA ALA A 56 6.35 -19.43 1.39
C ALA A 56 7.77 -18.84 1.47
N ASP A 57 8.74 -19.43 0.76
CA ASP A 57 10.11 -18.92 0.64
C ASP A 57 10.25 -17.81 -0.42
N LYS A 58 9.29 -17.70 -1.35
CA LYS A 58 9.35 -16.80 -2.52
C LYS A 58 8.33 -15.67 -2.45
N PHE A 59 7.24 -15.87 -1.71
CA PHE A 59 6.14 -14.94 -1.64
C PHE A 59 5.49 -14.99 -0.27
N GLN A 60 5.27 -13.82 0.29
CA GLN A 60 4.62 -13.61 1.58
C GLN A 60 3.71 -12.39 1.44
N PHE A 61 2.57 -12.41 2.13
CA PHE A 61 1.66 -11.26 2.14
C PHE A 61 2.17 -10.25 3.15
N ARG A 62 2.32 -8.98 2.76
CA ARG A 62 2.76 -7.90 3.64
C ARG A 62 1.64 -6.88 3.86
N GLU A 63 1.77 -6.09 4.92
CA GLU A 63 0.86 -4.97 5.16
C GLU A 63 0.98 -3.93 4.05
N ALA A 64 -0.13 -3.24 3.78
CA ALA A 64 -0.23 -2.20 2.75
C ALA A 64 0.12 -2.63 1.30
N GLU A 65 0.06 -3.93 0.99
CA GLU A 65 0.25 -4.43 -0.37
C GLU A 65 -1.04 -4.90 -1.05
N LEU A 66 -1.08 -4.77 -2.37
CA LEU A 66 -2.15 -5.30 -3.21
C LEU A 66 -1.67 -6.56 -3.94
N THR A 67 -2.27 -7.70 -3.62
CA THR A 67 -2.05 -8.95 -4.37
C THR A 67 -3.17 -9.15 -5.40
N LEU A 68 -2.80 -9.32 -6.67
CA LEU A 68 -3.74 -9.58 -7.76
C LEU A 68 -3.74 -11.07 -8.13
N VAL A 69 -4.88 -11.74 -7.97
CA VAL A 69 -5.08 -13.13 -8.42
C VAL A 69 -5.80 -13.11 -9.77
N ASN A 70 -5.07 -13.37 -10.85
CA ASN A 70 -5.58 -13.36 -12.21
C ASN A 70 -5.60 -14.76 -12.85
N GLY A 71 -6.44 -14.95 -13.87
CA GLY A 71 -6.64 -16.19 -14.59
C GLY A 71 -7.93 -16.18 -15.40
N VAL A 72 -8.08 -17.11 -16.35
CA VAL A 72 -9.28 -17.17 -17.20
C VAL A 72 -10.50 -17.73 -16.43
N ASN A 73 -11.70 -17.62 -17.00
CA ASN A 73 -12.94 -18.00 -16.31
C ASN A 73 -13.00 -19.50 -16.04
N GLY A 74 -13.39 -19.90 -14.83
CA GLY A 74 -13.48 -21.30 -14.42
C GLY A 74 -12.18 -21.93 -13.89
N HIS A 75 -11.09 -21.17 -13.76
CA HIS A 75 -9.79 -21.70 -13.31
C HIS A 75 -9.51 -21.54 -11.80
N GLY A 76 -10.56 -21.52 -10.97
CA GLY A 76 -10.39 -21.59 -9.52
C GLY A 76 -9.84 -20.33 -8.84
N LYS A 77 -9.85 -19.14 -9.48
CA LYS A 77 -9.40 -17.89 -8.83
C LYS A 77 -10.05 -17.66 -7.46
N THR A 78 -11.37 -17.82 -7.39
CA THR A 78 -12.15 -17.66 -6.16
C THR A 78 -11.77 -18.69 -5.09
N GLU A 79 -11.49 -19.93 -5.51
CA GLU A 79 -11.05 -21.01 -4.61
C GLU A 79 -9.64 -20.73 -4.06
N VAL A 80 -8.73 -20.28 -4.92
CA VAL A 80 -7.38 -19.82 -4.55
C VAL A 80 -7.44 -18.68 -3.52
N VAL A 81 -8.25 -17.66 -3.77
CA VAL A 81 -8.45 -16.54 -2.82
C VAL A 81 -9.09 -17.02 -1.51
N GLY A 82 -10.02 -17.99 -1.58
CA GLY A 82 -10.60 -18.63 -0.39
C GLY A 82 -9.55 -19.34 0.47
N HIS A 83 -8.64 -20.11 -0.14
CA HIS A 83 -7.53 -20.73 0.57
C HIS A 83 -6.59 -19.71 1.21
N MET A 84 -6.27 -18.61 0.50
CA MET A 84 -5.48 -17.51 1.06
C MET A 84 -6.15 -16.89 2.28
N ALA A 85 -7.47 -16.65 2.20
CA ALA A 85 -8.26 -16.09 3.31
C ALA A 85 -8.29 -17.01 4.54
N LEU A 86 -8.51 -18.32 4.33
CA LEU A 86 -8.50 -19.30 5.42
C LEU A 86 -7.13 -19.41 6.08
N GLU A 87 -6.05 -19.36 5.29
CA GLU A 87 -4.69 -19.41 5.82
C GLU A 87 -4.33 -18.15 6.62
N ALA A 88 -4.76 -16.98 6.15
CA ALA A 88 -4.65 -15.73 6.91
C ALA A 88 -5.34 -15.85 8.28
N MET A 89 -6.59 -16.35 8.30
CA MET A 89 -7.33 -16.59 9.54
C MET A 89 -6.62 -17.60 10.45
N ARG A 90 -6.07 -18.68 9.89
CA ARG A 90 -5.33 -19.71 10.63
C ARG A 90 -4.07 -19.14 11.31
N GLN A 91 -3.41 -18.18 10.66
CA GLN A 91 -2.25 -17.46 11.21
C GLN A 91 -2.63 -16.28 12.12
N GLY A 92 -3.93 -16.09 12.41
CA GLY A 92 -4.43 -15.08 13.35
C GLY A 92 -4.73 -13.72 12.73
N VAL A 93 -4.71 -13.60 11.40
CA VAL A 93 -5.04 -12.36 10.69
C VAL A 93 -6.56 -12.23 10.56
N LYS A 94 -7.10 -11.05 10.88
CA LYS A 94 -8.51 -10.75 10.65
C LYS A 94 -8.74 -10.52 9.16
N THR A 95 -9.67 -11.27 8.57
CA THR A 95 -9.96 -11.21 7.13
C THR A 95 -11.36 -10.68 6.89
N CYS A 96 -11.49 -9.74 5.94
CA CYS A 96 -12.76 -9.24 5.44
C CYS A 96 -12.95 -9.75 4.00
N ILE A 97 -14.14 -10.29 3.69
CA ILE A 97 -14.46 -10.81 2.35
C ILE A 97 -15.58 -9.96 1.75
N ALA A 98 -15.26 -9.29 0.64
CA ALA A 98 -16.25 -8.62 -0.21
C ALA A 98 -16.34 -9.40 -1.54
N SER A 99 -17.17 -10.44 -1.59
CA SER A 99 -17.27 -11.31 -2.79
C SER A 99 -17.87 -10.58 -3.99
N LEU A 100 -18.86 -9.71 -3.76
CA LEU A 100 -19.64 -8.98 -4.78
C LEU A 100 -20.37 -9.84 -5.84
N GLU A 101 -20.02 -11.12 -5.98
CA GLU A 101 -20.66 -12.10 -6.85
C GLU A 101 -21.62 -13.02 -6.09
N LEU A 102 -21.24 -13.43 -4.88
CA LEU A 102 -22.02 -14.33 -4.04
C LEU A 102 -22.78 -13.55 -2.98
N LYS A 103 -24.04 -13.91 -2.77
CA LYS A 103 -24.81 -13.44 -1.61
C LYS A 103 -24.28 -14.12 -0.34
N PRO A 104 -24.19 -13.41 0.79
CA PRO A 104 -23.86 -14.03 2.06
C PRO A 104 -24.83 -15.17 2.37
N GLY A 105 -24.31 -16.27 2.92
CA GLY A 105 -25.16 -17.31 3.49
C GLY A 105 -26.04 -16.72 4.59
N ILE A 106 -27.31 -17.12 4.63
CA ILE A 106 -28.21 -16.77 5.73
C ILE A 106 -27.86 -17.70 6.89
N LEU A 107 -27.51 -17.13 8.03
CA LEU A 107 -27.27 -17.85 9.29
C LEU A 107 -28.58 -18.31 9.93
#